data_AF-A0A7J3B8R4-F1
#
_entry.id   AF-A0A7J3B8R4-F1
#
_cell.length_a   1.000
_cell.length_b   1.000
_cell.length_c   1.000
_cell.angle_alpha   90.00
_cell.angle_beta   90.00
_cell.angle_gamma   90.00
#
_symmetry.space_group_name_H-M   'P 1'
#
loop_
_entity.id
_entity.type
_entity.pdbx_description
1 polymer ?
#
loop_
_entity_poly.entity_id
_entity_poly.type
_entity_poly.pdbx_seq_one_letter_code
_entity_poly.pdbx_strand_id
1 'polypeptide(L)'
;MIIYIYIIITMINHEIKQDGVINMVKLKQKIGKTDGCGECREFGEKRQPQVERLPTKIQQENIPTKETTTKPVDENKLVEVELNLNEVEGVVLNFTDVEEAVHSALSIHDAFLTLQWVLSLETTRKMVPNVQAILPEKIPPGYRLGVDGWSFSKKELEETLPDGTRKLLTLDIGLSPDAFVKKVNAGPLNELTKRVNKYYKEICKNNCPGCFEKGNIVNYLLDFEAVKNYLEQALALGLKSVKFLGPGELIANPDLFKILDYFEEKNIKIGIFTKGDILGSDELAQRYHSMNSEELVRKVCEYKVVRILIDCRTFDAEKARVMTRHTILKEAYINARNRAIELLVKNRMNADLYCQRMSLQANPVTRSNIDEVLEIFKWGTERNIPVCVTPTMVSGLGRRLVEEAQEPEFQEKLIQLYADIYLYLIERGIMTIEQLREEGVSSYAGTAPCNQLSCGMYIRKDGVVQRCPGNDYPEFIVADDVRKKSLKEIWVNSQNYKLGPVFNNRCVKDGYSIPPRLYEEVLRRVEAVLKETSKL
;
A
#
# COMPACT_ATOMS: atom_id res chain seq x y z
N MET A 1 13.64 -28.40 37.20
CA MET A 1 13.15 -27.70 36.00
C MET A 1 11.64 -27.44 36.06
N ILE A 2 10.79 -28.43 36.38
CA ILE A 2 9.35 -28.21 36.67
C ILE A 2 9.13 -27.17 37.77
N ILE A 3 9.96 -27.20 38.82
CA ILE A 3 9.98 -26.18 39.89
C ILE A 3 10.30 -24.78 39.33
N TYR A 4 11.14 -24.67 38.29
CA TYR A 4 11.53 -23.40 37.69
C TYR A 4 10.38 -22.80 36.87
N ILE A 5 9.64 -23.63 36.14
CA ILE A 5 8.42 -23.25 35.42
C ILE A 5 7.32 -22.84 36.41
N TYR A 6 7.16 -23.59 37.50
CA TYR A 6 6.21 -23.25 38.56
C TYR A 6 6.56 -21.92 39.24
N ILE A 7 7.85 -21.64 39.48
CA ILE A 7 8.32 -20.36 40.03
C ILE A 7 8.02 -19.21 39.06
N ILE A 8 8.26 -19.36 37.75
CA ILE A 8 7.96 -18.31 36.76
C ILE A 8 6.45 -18.04 36.69
N ILE A 9 5.61 -19.08 36.64
CA ILE A 9 4.14 -18.94 36.67
C ILE A 9 3.67 -18.26 37.97
N THR A 10 4.29 -18.60 39.10
CA THR A 10 3.95 -17.99 40.40
C THR A 10 4.39 -16.53 40.49
N MET A 11 5.54 -16.16 39.90
CA MET A 11 6.04 -14.79 39.84
C MET A 11 5.16 -13.90 38.96
N ILE A 12 4.75 -14.38 37.79
CA ILE A 12 3.81 -13.68 36.91
C ILE A 12 2.46 -13.46 37.61
N ASN A 13 1.95 -14.48 38.31
CA ASN A 13 0.74 -14.37 39.13
C ASN A 13 0.86 -13.40 40.31
N HIS A 14 2.07 -13.18 40.83
CA HIS A 14 2.32 -12.25 41.93
C HIS A 14 2.38 -10.80 41.44
N GLU A 15 2.99 -10.51 40.29
CA GLU A 15 3.01 -9.16 39.69
C GLU A 15 1.61 -8.71 39.26
N ILE A 16 0.84 -9.59 38.61
CA ILE A 16 -0.54 -9.30 38.17
C ILE A 16 -1.47 -8.96 39.35
N LYS A 17 -1.23 -9.54 40.53
CA LYS A 17 -2.01 -9.25 41.75
C LYS A 17 -1.60 -7.96 42.46
N GLN A 18 -0.40 -7.44 42.22
CA GLN A 18 0.08 -6.22 42.89
C GLN A 18 -0.32 -4.93 42.17
N ASP A 19 -0.52 -4.94 40.85
CA ASP A 19 -0.86 -3.74 40.05
C ASP A 19 -2.36 -3.60 39.74
N GLY A 20 -3.22 -4.10 40.64
CA GLY A 20 -4.65 -4.20 40.40
C GLY A 20 -5.36 -2.86 40.15
N VAL A 21 -5.63 -2.53 38.88
CA VAL A 21 -6.90 -1.95 38.39
C VAL A 21 -7.03 -2.19 36.87
N ILE A 22 -7.94 -3.07 36.44
CA ILE A 22 -8.65 -2.90 35.16
C ILE A 22 -10.15 -3.07 35.44
N ASN A 23 -10.90 -2.00 35.19
CA ASN A 23 -12.34 -1.88 35.40
C ASN A 23 -13.12 -2.87 34.52
N MET A 24 -13.95 -3.74 35.13
CA MET A 24 -15.04 -4.42 34.43
C MET A 24 -16.39 -3.84 34.87
N VAL A 25 -17.07 -3.21 33.91
CA VAL A 25 -18.47 -2.80 33.99
C VAL A 25 -19.35 -4.07 33.91
N LYS A 26 -20.29 -4.17 34.85
CA LYS A 26 -21.26 -5.26 35.02
C LYS A 26 -22.27 -5.32 33.87
N LEU A 27 -22.57 -6.52 33.36
CA LEU A 27 -23.90 -6.84 32.84
C LEU A 27 -24.40 -8.16 33.42
N LYS A 28 -25.54 -8.08 34.11
CA LYS A 28 -26.25 -9.21 34.75
C LYS A 28 -27.12 -9.95 33.74
N GLN A 29 -27.20 -11.26 33.95
CA GLN A 29 -28.12 -12.24 33.38
C GLN A 29 -29.59 -11.79 33.26
N LYS A 30 -30.26 -12.30 32.21
CA LYS A 30 -31.55 -13.00 32.35
C LYS A 30 -31.81 -13.93 31.16
N ILE A 31 -31.73 -15.24 31.43
CA ILE A 31 -32.29 -16.29 30.58
C ILE A 31 -33.75 -16.46 31.00
N GLY A 32 -34.66 -16.35 30.04
CA GLY A 32 -36.06 -16.74 30.16
C GLY A 32 -36.41 -17.67 29.01
N LYS A 33 -36.83 -18.88 29.35
CA LYS A 33 -37.35 -19.93 28.46
C LYS A 33 -38.56 -19.45 27.66
N THR A 34 -38.73 -19.98 26.45
CA THR A 34 -40.05 -20.35 25.93
C THR A 34 -39.95 -21.53 24.97
N ASP A 35 -40.72 -22.58 25.28
CA ASP A 35 -41.11 -23.68 24.41
C ASP A 35 -42.05 -23.20 23.28
N GLY A 36 -42.19 -24.00 22.21
CA GLY A 36 -43.32 -23.85 21.29
C GLY A 36 -43.15 -24.46 19.91
N CYS A 37 -43.64 -25.70 19.73
CA CYS A 37 -43.86 -26.40 18.47
C CYS A 37 -45.00 -25.76 17.64
N GLY A 38 -44.95 -25.87 16.30
CA GLY A 38 -46.04 -25.48 15.40
C GLY A 38 -45.80 -25.77 13.91
N GLU A 39 -46.11 -27.02 13.52
CA GLU A 39 -46.65 -27.55 12.24
C GLU A 39 -46.40 -26.89 10.86
N CYS A 40 -45.90 -27.75 9.94
CA CYS A 40 -46.40 -28.10 8.58
C CYS A 40 -46.53 -27.06 7.44
N ARG A 41 -45.81 -27.28 6.32
CA ARG A 41 -46.36 -27.76 5.01
C ARG A 41 -45.32 -27.80 3.85
N GLU A 42 -45.17 -29.00 3.30
CA GLU A 42 -45.19 -29.44 1.88
C GLU A 42 -44.73 -28.59 0.66
N PHE A 43 -43.96 -29.30 -0.18
CA PHE A 43 -43.79 -29.30 -1.65
C PHE A 43 -43.12 -28.15 -2.41
N GLY A 44 -42.11 -28.51 -3.21
CA GLY A 44 -41.66 -27.74 -4.37
C GLY A 44 -40.32 -28.16 -4.97
N GLU A 45 -40.29 -29.25 -5.75
CA GLU A 45 -39.22 -29.49 -6.72
C GLU A 45 -39.12 -28.31 -7.71
N LYS A 46 -37.91 -27.82 -8.02
CA LYS A 46 -37.48 -27.43 -9.38
C LYS A 46 -36.02 -26.96 -9.47
N ARG A 47 -35.29 -27.68 -10.34
CA ARG A 47 -34.32 -27.21 -11.35
C ARG A 47 -33.05 -26.46 -10.90
N GLN A 48 -31.94 -27.19 -10.93
CA GLN A 48 -30.60 -26.63 -11.13
C GLN A 48 -30.47 -26.07 -12.57
N PRO A 49 -29.89 -24.88 -12.77
CA PRO A 49 -29.44 -24.45 -14.08
C PRO A 49 -28.06 -25.08 -14.39
N GLN A 50 -27.98 -25.73 -15.54
CA GLN A 50 -26.73 -26.17 -16.15
C GLN A 50 -25.90 -24.94 -16.53
N VAL A 51 -24.64 -24.91 -16.09
CA VAL A 51 -23.64 -23.95 -16.58
C VAL A 51 -22.82 -24.66 -17.66
N GLU A 52 -23.00 -24.23 -18.91
CA GLU A 52 -22.15 -24.63 -20.04
C GLU A 52 -20.73 -24.13 -19.82
N ARG A 53 -19.76 -25.06 -19.76
CA ARG A 53 -18.34 -24.75 -19.81
C ARG A 53 -17.90 -24.63 -21.27
N LEU A 54 -17.37 -23.46 -21.63
CA LEU A 54 -16.64 -23.25 -22.88
C LEU A 54 -15.33 -24.07 -22.87
N PRO A 55 -14.93 -24.71 -23.99
CA PRO A 55 -13.73 -25.53 -24.03
C PRO A 55 -12.49 -24.70 -24.37
N THR A 56 -11.56 -24.57 -23.43
CA THR A 56 -10.20 -24.10 -23.70
C THR A 56 -9.30 -25.33 -23.93
N LYS A 57 -9.03 -25.65 -25.19
CA LYS A 57 -7.93 -26.56 -25.56
C LYS A 57 -6.63 -25.78 -25.50
N ILE A 58 -5.76 -26.08 -24.54
CA ILE A 58 -4.34 -25.74 -24.59
C ILE A 58 -3.59 -27.04 -24.85
N GLN A 59 -2.94 -27.12 -26.01
CA GLN A 59 -2.02 -28.18 -26.36
C GLN A 59 -0.74 -28.02 -25.53
N GLN A 60 -0.39 -29.03 -24.75
CA GLN A 60 0.93 -29.15 -24.12
C GLN A 60 1.85 -29.91 -25.07
N GLU A 61 2.94 -29.28 -25.47
CA GLU A 61 4.04 -29.92 -26.20
C GLU A 61 4.96 -30.70 -25.24
N ASN A 62 5.44 -31.83 -25.74
CA ASN A 62 6.24 -32.83 -25.04
C ASN A 62 7.64 -32.33 -24.66
N ILE A 63 8.04 -32.56 -23.40
CA ILE A 63 9.43 -32.48 -22.93
C ILE A 63 9.90 -33.90 -22.59
N PRO A 64 11.04 -34.38 -23.11
CA PRO A 64 11.53 -35.73 -22.84
C PRO A 64 12.19 -35.84 -21.47
N THR A 65 11.76 -36.81 -20.66
CA THR A 65 12.38 -37.18 -19.39
C THR A 65 13.59 -38.07 -19.63
N LYS A 66 14.72 -37.73 -18.99
CA LYS A 66 15.90 -38.60 -18.89
C LYS A 66 15.78 -39.47 -17.63
N GLU A 67 16.02 -40.75 -17.81
CA GLU A 67 16.15 -41.77 -16.78
C GLU A 67 17.30 -41.45 -15.81
N THR A 68 17.04 -41.63 -14.52
CA THR A 68 18.10 -41.80 -13.51
C THR A 68 17.80 -43.04 -12.67
N THR A 69 18.84 -43.85 -12.55
CA THR A 69 18.94 -45.14 -11.90
C THR A 69 18.81 -45.07 -10.38
N THR A 70 18.17 -46.08 -9.81
CA THR A 70 17.94 -46.27 -8.37
C THR A 70 19.13 -46.93 -7.68
N LYS A 71 19.40 -46.52 -6.43
CA LYS A 71 20.08 -47.30 -5.39
C LYS A 71 19.24 -47.26 -4.11
N PRO A 72 19.25 -48.31 -3.28
CA PRO A 72 18.39 -48.40 -2.11
C PRO A 72 19.03 -47.75 -0.88
N VAL A 73 18.23 -47.10 -0.05
CA VAL A 73 18.58 -46.77 1.33
C VAL A 73 17.40 -47.09 2.25
N ASP A 74 17.81 -47.58 3.41
CA ASP A 74 17.15 -48.32 4.47
C ASP A 74 16.17 -47.52 5.34
N GLU A 75 15.42 -48.31 6.09
CA GLU A 75 14.25 -48.07 6.93
C GLU A 75 14.45 -47.02 8.03
N ASN A 76 13.55 -46.03 8.07
CA ASN A 76 13.06 -45.40 9.30
C ASN A 76 11.66 -44.82 9.04
N LYS A 77 10.64 -45.53 9.53
CA LYS A 77 9.23 -45.09 9.51
C LYS A 77 9.05 -43.88 10.45
N LEU A 78 8.74 -42.72 9.88
CA LEU A 78 8.06 -41.64 10.57
C LEU A 78 6.56 -41.77 10.30
N VAL A 79 5.76 -41.74 11.36
CA VAL A 79 4.31 -41.64 11.29
C VAL A 79 3.97 -40.16 11.15
N GLU A 80 3.47 -39.74 10.00
CA GLU A 80 2.83 -38.43 9.85
C GLU A 80 1.43 -38.49 10.47
N VAL A 81 1.17 -37.61 11.43
CA VAL A 81 -0.17 -37.31 11.91
C VAL A 81 -0.59 -35.99 11.27
N GLU A 82 -1.55 -36.07 10.35
CA GLU A 82 -2.20 -34.90 9.76
C GLU A 82 -3.17 -34.29 10.78
N LEU A 83 -2.89 -33.07 11.25
CA LEU A 83 -3.85 -32.27 12.02
C LEU A 83 -4.51 -31.27 11.08
N ASN A 84 -5.82 -31.40 10.92
CA ASN A 84 -6.66 -30.54 10.10
C ASN A 84 -7.08 -29.30 10.92
N LEU A 85 -6.58 -28.12 10.55
CA LEU A 85 -6.71 -26.86 11.31
C LEU A 85 -7.66 -25.84 10.65
N ASN A 86 -8.69 -26.29 9.93
CA ASN A 86 -9.55 -25.38 9.15
C ASN A 86 -10.78 -24.82 9.86
N GLU A 87 -10.92 -24.92 11.19
CA GLU A 87 -12.11 -24.41 11.89
C GLU A 87 -11.80 -23.78 13.25
N VAL A 88 -11.13 -22.62 13.28
CA VAL A 88 -11.17 -21.76 14.48
C VAL A 88 -11.13 -20.28 14.09
N GLU A 89 -12.29 -19.64 14.00
CA GLU A 89 -12.39 -18.17 13.98
C GLU A 89 -12.93 -17.68 15.34
N GLY A 90 -12.17 -16.76 15.96
CA GLY A 90 -12.61 -15.97 17.12
C GLY A 90 -12.49 -16.66 18.48
N VAL A 91 -11.26 -16.86 18.97
CA VAL A 91 -11.03 -17.28 20.37
C VAL A 91 -10.66 -16.06 21.21
N VAL A 92 -11.55 -15.68 22.13
CA VAL A 92 -11.17 -14.93 23.33
C VAL A 92 -10.65 -15.98 24.31
N LEU A 93 -9.32 -16.08 24.46
CA LEU A 93 -8.72 -17.05 25.37
C LEU A 93 -8.99 -16.62 26.82
N ASN A 94 -9.75 -17.42 27.56
CA ASN A 94 -9.76 -17.32 29.01
C ASN A 94 -8.48 -17.95 29.56
N PHE A 95 -8.03 -17.51 30.74
CA PHE A 95 -6.80 -18.00 31.38
C PHE A 95 -6.77 -19.54 31.52
N THR A 96 -7.94 -20.16 31.67
CA THR A 96 -8.13 -21.62 31.72
C THR A 96 -7.76 -22.32 30.41
N ASP A 97 -7.96 -21.68 29.27
CA ASP A 97 -7.69 -22.27 27.95
C ASP A 97 -6.18 -22.32 27.66
N VAL A 98 -5.43 -21.35 28.21
CA VAL A 98 -3.96 -21.34 28.16
C VAL A 98 -3.37 -22.41 29.05
N GLU A 99 -3.92 -22.63 30.25
CA GLU A 99 -3.53 -23.74 31.12
C GLU A 99 -3.79 -25.10 30.46
N GLU A 100 -4.95 -25.29 29.83
CA GLU A 100 -5.28 -26.52 29.09
C GLU A 100 -4.36 -26.75 27.89
N ALA A 101 -4.01 -25.71 27.13
CA ALA A 101 -3.07 -25.79 26.02
C ALA A 101 -1.64 -26.15 26.48
N VAL A 102 -1.20 -25.62 27.63
CA VAL A 102 0.10 -25.95 28.23
C VAL A 102 0.10 -27.38 28.81
N HIS A 103 -1.03 -27.84 29.34
CA HIS A 103 -1.18 -29.20 29.88
C HIS A 103 -1.34 -30.29 28.80
N SER A 104 -1.90 -29.94 27.64
CA SER A 104 -2.06 -30.85 26.48
C SER A 104 -0.82 -30.93 25.59
N ALA A 105 0.16 -30.05 25.78
CA ALA A 105 1.44 -30.11 25.09
C ALA A 105 2.21 -31.40 25.45
N LEU A 106 2.43 -32.26 24.44
CA LEU A 106 3.03 -33.59 24.59
C LEU A 106 4.51 -33.55 25.00
N SER A 107 5.16 -32.39 24.89
CA SER A 107 6.54 -32.17 25.34
C SER A 107 6.76 -30.80 25.97
N ILE A 108 7.79 -30.68 26.82
CA ILE A 108 8.25 -29.41 27.40
C ILE A 108 8.62 -28.40 26.29
N HIS A 109 9.06 -28.88 25.13
CA HIS A 109 9.37 -28.03 23.99
C HIS A 109 8.10 -27.40 23.40
N ASP A 110 7.04 -28.18 23.25
CA ASP A 110 5.75 -27.69 22.73
C ASP A 110 5.11 -26.70 23.69
N ALA A 111 5.17 -26.97 25.01
CA ALA A 111 4.70 -26.02 26.03
C ALA A 111 5.48 -24.70 25.98
N PHE A 112 6.80 -24.74 25.77
CA PHE A 112 7.63 -23.55 25.64
C PHE A 112 7.34 -22.78 24.34
N LEU A 113 7.12 -23.47 23.22
CA LEU A 113 6.73 -22.85 21.95
C LEU A 113 5.34 -22.22 22.03
N THR A 114 4.37 -22.89 22.66
CA THR A 114 3.03 -22.35 22.92
C THR A 114 3.11 -21.13 23.84
N LEU A 115 3.92 -21.17 24.91
CA LEU A 115 4.10 -20.02 25.80
C LEU A 115 4.79 -18.85 25.08
N GLN A 116 5.82 -19.11 24.27
CA GLN A 116 6.45 -18.08 23.43
C GLN A 116 5.47 -17.50 22.41
N TRP A 117 4.62 -18.34 21.83
CA TRP A 117 3.58 -17.91 20.88
C TRP A 117 2.54 -17.04 21.59
N VAL A 118 1.99 -17.46 22.73
CA VAL A 118 1.03 -16.68 23.54
C VAL A 118 1.64 -15.35 24.00
N LEU A 119 2.87 -15.36 24.53
CA LEU A 119 3.57 -14.13 24.93
C LEU A 119 3.89 -13.22 23.74
N SER A 120 4.09 -13.79 22.54
CA SER A 120 4.26 -13.01 21.30
C SER A 120 2.95 -12.45 20.77
N LEU A 121 1.81 -13.08 21.06
CA LEU A 121 0.47 -12.59 20.71
C LEU A 121 0.04 -11.41 21.61
N GLU A 122 0.39 -11.45 22.90
CA GLU A 122 -0.01 -10.41 23.86
C GLU A 122 0.81 -9.12 23.82
N THR A 123 1.91 -9.07 23.05
CA THR A 123 2.78 -7.87 22.96
C THR A 123 2.96 -7.32 21.56
N THR A 124 1.97 -7.50 20.67
CA THR A 124 1.88 -6.67 19.45
C THR A 124 1.48 -5.24 19.83
N ARG A 125 2.46 -4.47 20.32
CA ARG A 125 2.27 -3.07 20.67
C ARG A 125 2.02 -2.29 19.38
N LYS A 126 0.75 -1.99 19.08
CA LYS A 126 0.40 -1.00 18.06
C LYS A 126 1.14 0.31 18.41
N MET A 127 1.99 0.76 17.50
CA MET A 127 2.75 2.00 17.63
C MET A 127 2.11 3.01 16.70
N VAL A 128 1.14 3.75 17.23
CA VAL A 128 0.44 4.82 16.52
C VAL A 128 1.22 6.13 16.68
N PRO A 129 1.47 6.91 15.62
CA PRO A 129 2.12 8.22 15.76
C PRO A 129 1.35 9.15 16.70
N ASN A 130 2.06 9.93 17.50
CA ASN A 130 1.46 10.87 18.45
C ASN A 130 1.10 12.20 17.76
N VAL A 131 0.05 12.16 16.94
CA VAL A 131 -0.49 13.33 16.26
C VAL A 131 -1.90 13.61 16.76
N GLN A 132 -2.22 14.87 17.03
CA GLN A 132 -3.56 15.29 17.43
C GLN A 132 -4.51 15.34 16.21
N ALA A 133 -5.76 14.91 16.40
CA ALA A 133 -6.82 15.16 15.42
C ALA A 133 -7.09 16.67 15.29
N ILE A 134 -7.23 17.14 14.05
CA ILE A 134 -7.43 18.57 13.74
C ILE A 134 -8.64 18.81 12.83
N LEU A 135 -9.24 17.75 12.28
CA LEU A 135 -10.43 17.88 11.48
C LEU A 135 -11.60 18.31 12.39
N PRO A 136 -12.33 19.39 12.07
CA PRO A 136 -13.46 19.81 12.88
C PRO A 136 -14.58 18.78 12.84
N GLU A 137 -15.45 18.82 13.85
CA GLU A 137 -16.66 17.99 13.89
C GLU A 137 -17.54 18.23 12.66
N LYS A 138 -17.80 19.51 12.35
CA LYS A 138 -18.47 19.95 11.12
C LYS A 138 -17.44 20.26 10.03
N ILE A 139 -17.48 19.48 8.95
CA ILE A 139 -16.60 19.65 7.80
C ILE A 139 -16.89 20.98 7.10
N PRO A 140 -15.86 21.80 6.81
CA PRO A 140 -16.08 23.08 6.17
C PRO A 140 -16.43 22.89 4.68
N PRO A 141 -17.23 23.80 4.07
CA PRO A 141 -17.58 23.70 2.66
C PRO A 141 -16.36 23.63 1.75
N GLY A 142 -16.44 22.80 0.71
CA GLY A 142 -15.37 22.61 -0.27
C GLY A 142 -14.17 21.80 0.22
N TYR A 143 -14.18 21.32 1.46
CA TYR A 143 -13.14 20.40 1.95
C TYR A 143 -13.13 19.14 1.10
N ARG A 144 -11.93 18.70 0.71
CA ARG A 144 -11.71 17.42 0.04
C ARG A 144 -10.49 16.77 0.65
N LEU A 145 -10.61 15.48 0.96
CA LEU A 145 -9.47 14.68 1.40
C LEU A 145 -8.67 14.24 0.17
N GLY A 146 -7.52 14.87 -0.08
CA GLY A 146 -6.66 14.54 -1.19
C GLY A 146 -5.29 15.19 -1.07
N VAL A 147 -4.26 14.60 -1.64
CA VAL A 147 -2.94 15.23 -1.66
C VAL A 147 -2.91 16.29 -2.74
N ASP A 148 -2.43 17.49 -2.40
CA ASP A 148 -2.34 18.57 -3.36
C ASP A 148 -1.43 18.20 -4.55
N GLY A 149 -1.94 18.36 -5.77
CA GLY A 149 -1.25 17.97 -7.02
C GLY A 149 -1.28 16.47 -7.33
N TRP A 150 -2.06 15.66 -6.60
CA TRP A 150 -2.20 14.23 -6.90
C TRP A 150 -3.19 13.93 -8.02
N SER A 151 -4.25 14.73 -8.09
CA SER A 151 -5.30 14.72 -9.10
C SER A 151 -5.62 16.16 -9.53
N PHE A 152 -6.46 16.28 -10.56
CA PHE A 152 -6.81 17.52 -11.23
C PHE A 152 -8.32 17.58 -11.45
N SER A 153 -8.88 18.78 -11.43
CA SER A 153 -10.30 18.98 -11.68
C SER A 153 -10.70 18.61 -13.11
N LYS A 154 -11.99 18.32 -13.34
CA LYS A 154 -12.56 18.10 -14.69
C LYS A 154 -12.17 19.22 -15.66
N LYS A 155 -12.30 20.47 -15.21
CA LYS A 155 -11.90 21.66 -15.96
C LYS A 155 -10.44 21.60 -16.41
N GLU A 156 -9.51 21.31 -15.49
CA GLU A 156 -8.09 21.24 -15.83
C GLU A 156 -7.77 20.12 -16.81
N LEU A 157 -8.47 18.98 -16.71
CA LEU A 157 -8.30 17.86 -17.64
C LEU A 157 -8.72 18.21 -19.08
N GLU A 158 -9.74 19.06 -19.23
CA GLU A 158 -10.28 19.52 -20.50
C GLU A 158 -9.44 20.66 -21.13
N GLU A 159 -8.52 21.26 -20.38
CA GLU A 159 -7.64 22.32 -20.89
C GLU A 159 -6.69 21.79 -21.98
N THR A 160 -6.55 22.59 -23.04
CA THR A 160 -5.61 22.35 -24.14
C THR A 160 -4.55 23.44 -24.21
N LEU A 161 -3.46 23.14 -24.91
CA LEU A 161 -2.45 24.12 -25.34
C LEU A 161 -3.00 24.95 -26.52
N PRO A 162 -2.36 26.08 -26.88
CA PRO A 162 -2.82 26.93 -27.99
C PRO A 162 -2.96 26.22 -29.34
N ASP A 163 -2.20 25.13 -29.56
CA ASP A 163 -2.28 24.31 -30.77
C ASP A 163 -3.33 23.20 -30.71
N GLY A 164 -4.16 23.19 -29.67
CA GLY A 164 -5.20 22.19 -29.43
C GLY A 164 -4.70 20.89 -28.77
N THR A 165 -3.40 20.73 -28.52
CA THR A 165 -2.86 19.55 -27.84
C THR A 165 -3.40 19.48 -26.40
N ARG A 166 -3.96 18.34 -25.98
CA ARG A 166 -4.34 18.16 -24.57
C ARG A 166 -3.11 18.18 -23.67
N LYS A 167 -3.23 18.81 -22.50
CA LYS A 167 -2.11 18.94 -21.56
C LYS A 167 -1.66 17.59 -20.97
N LEU A 168 -0.35 17.46 -20.74
CA LEU A 168 0.28 16.44 -19.91
C LEU A 168 0.49 17.05 -18.52
N LEU A 169 -0.51 16.93 -17.64
CA LEU A 169 -0.54 17.63 -16.36
C LEU A 169 0.35 17.00 -15.29
N THR A 170 0.61 15.69 -15.37
CA THR A 170 1.45 14.97 -14.40
C THR A 170 2.38 13.97 -15.05
N LEU A 171 3.52 13.73 -14.40
CA LEU A 171 4.41 12.63 -14.74
C LEU A 171 4.76 11.82 -13.49
N ASP A 172 4.82 10.52 -13.67
CA ASP A 172 5.55 9.68 -12.73
C ASP A 172 6.97 9.52 -13.27
N ILE A 173 7.99 9.61 -12.42
CA ILE A 173 9.38 9.52 -12.89
C ILE A 173 10.26 8.69 -11.96
N GLY A 174 11.01 7.78 -12.57
CA GLY A 174 12.11 7.07 -11.93
C GLY A 174 13.42 7.82 -12.10
N LEU A 175 14.04 8.19 -10.98
CA LEU A 175 15.36 8.80 -10.96
C LEU A 175 16.20 8.09 -9.88
N SER A 176 17.48 7.89 -10.18
CA SER A 176 18.45 7.33 -9.24
C SER A 176 19.53 8.38 -8.97
N PRO A 177 20.29 8.29 -7.87
CA PRO A 177 21.45 9.17 -7.66
C PRO A 177 22.43 9.10 -8.83
N ASP A 178 22.97 10.25 -9.27
CA ASP A 178 23.85 10.31 -10.45
C ASP A 178 25.11 9.44 -10.29
N ALA A 179 25.65 9.33 -9.07
CA ALA A 179 26.77 8.45 -8.77
C ALA A 179 26.43 6.97 -9.03
N PHE A 180 25.20 6.55 -8.70
CA PHE A 180 24.71 5.20 -8.98
C PHE A 180 24.53 5.00 -10.49
N VAL A 181 23.91 5.98 -11.19
CA VAL A 181 23.71 5.96 -12.65
C VAL A 181 25.05 5.78 -13.37
N LYS A 182 26.03 6.63 -13.07
CA LYS A 182 27.39 6.56 -13.65
C LYS A 182 28.02 5.19 -13.43
N LYS A 183 27.92 4.66 -12.21
CA LYS A 183 28.48 3.36 -11.84
C LYS A 183 27.84 2.17 -12.57
N VAL A 184 26.52 2.17 -12.76
CA VAL A 184 25.84 1.07 -13.48
C VAL A 184 25.92 1.20 -15.00
N ASN A 185 25.98 2.42 -15.52
CA ASN A 185 26.08 2.69 -16.95
C ASN A 185 27.51 2.48 -17.51
N ALA A 186 28.54 2.41 -16.66
CA ALA A 186 29.94 2.23 -17.07
C ALA A 186 30.27 0.88 -17.76
N GLY A 187 29.33 -0.08 -17.79
CA GLY A 187 29.54 -1.38 -18.42
C GLY A 187 28.62 -1.65 -19.61
N PRO A 188 28.74 -2.83 -20.26
CA PRO A 188 27.92 -3.16 -21.44
C PRO A 188 26.45 -3.33 -21.07
N LEU A 189 25.54 -3.01 -22.00
CA LEU A 189 24.09 -3.00 -21.78
C LEU A 189 23.52 -4.37 -21.38
N ASN A 190 24.01 -5.46 -21.99
CA ASN A 190 23.56 -6.83 -21.71
C ASN A 190 23.80 -7.30 -20.26
N GLU A 191 24.67 -6.62 -19.51
CA GLU A 191 24.95 -6.89 -18.10
C GLU A 191 24.33 -5.85 -17.14
N LEU A 192 23.59 -4.86 -17.68
CA LEU A 192 23.10 -3.72 -16.89
C LEU A 192 22.20 -4.14 -15.74
N THR A 193 21.24 -5.05 -15.98
CA THR A 193 20.35 -5.56 -14.91
C THR A 193 21.14 -6.19 -13.77
N LYS A 194 22.20 -6.96 -14.07
CA LYS A 194 23.06 -7.58 -13.05
C LYS A 194 23.78 -6.50 -12.22
N ARG A 195 24.29 -5.44 -12.85
CA ARG A 195 24.95 -4.33 -12.15
C ARG A 195 23.98 -3.51 -11.30
N VAL A 196 22.79 -3.21 -11.83
CA VAL A 196 21.72 -2.55 -11.07
C VAL A 196 21.38 -3.35 -9.82
N ASN A 197 21.16 -4.66 -9.95
CA ASN A 197 20.86 -5.53 -8.80
C ASN A 197 22.02 -5.61 -7.79
N LYS A 198 23.27 -5.65 -8.27
CA LYS A 198 24.47 -5.66 -7.43
C LYS A 198 24.55 -4.41 -6.55
N TYR A 199 24.30 -3.24 -7.11
CA TYR A 199 24.47 -1.96 -6.42
C TYR A 199 23.18 -1.40 -5.81
N TYR A 200 22.02 -2.05 -6.02
CA TYR A 200 20.71 -1.55 -5.55
C TYR A 200 20.68 -1.28 -4.04
N LYS A 201 21.38 -2.09 -3.24
CA LYS A 201 21.46 -1.93 -1.78
C LYS A 201 22.12 -0.62 -1.34
N GLU A 202 22.86 0.04 -2.23
CA GLU A 202 23.50 1.34 -1.96
C GLU A 202 22.47 2.48 -1.97
N ILE A 203 21.36 2.32 -2.71
CA ILE A 203 20.32 3.35 -2.87
C ILE A 203 19.00 2.99 -2.17
N CYS A 204 18.78 1.71 -1.84
CA CYS A 204 17.65 1.24 -1.05
C CYS A 204 18.08 0.10 -0.12
N LYS A 205 18.03 0.30 1.19
CA LYS A 205 18.30 -0.77 2.17
C LYS A 205 17.15 -1.77 2.27
N ASN A 206 15.95 -1.36 1.85
CA ASN A 206 14.75 -2.18 1.93
C ASN A 206 14.71 -3.27 0.85
N ASN A 207 14.15 -4.42 1.21
CA ASN A 207 13.98 -5.55 0.31
C ASN A 207 12.51 -5.99 0.23
N CYS A 208 11.61 -5.00 0.06
CA CYS A 208 10.18 -5.23 0.09
C CYS A 208 9.77 -6.30 -0.95
N PRO A 209 8.95 -7.31 -0.56
CA PRO A 209 8.54 -8.38 -1.45
C PRO A 209 7.67 -7.89 -2.61
N GLY A 210 6.95 -6.77 -2.44
CA GLY A 210 6.12 -6.15 -3.48
C GLY A 210 6.75 -4.94 -4.18
N CYS A 211 8.09 -4.83 -4.21
CA CYS A 211 8.76 -3.68 -4.81
C CYS A 211 8.56 -3.63 -6.34
N PHE A 212 7.81 -2.65 -6.84
CA PHE A 212 7.51 -2.50 -8.28
C PHE A 212 8.74 -2.10 -9.12
N GLU A 213 9.71 -1.39 -8.52
CA GLU A 213 10.93 -0.92 -9.20
C GLU A 213 11.96 -2.03 -9.51
N LYS A 214 11.80 -3.21 -8.91
CA LYS A 214 12.69 -4.37 -9.12
C LYS A 214 12.18 -5.20 -10.30
N GLY A 215 12.26 -4.61 -11.49
CA GLY A 215 11.96 -5.23 -12.78
C GLY A 215 13.17 -5.32 -13.70
N ASN A 216 12.94 -5.79 -14.93
CA ASN A 216 13.97 -5.89 -15.97
C ASN A 216 14.40 -4.49 -16.43
N ILE A 217 15.71 -4.25 -16.56
CA ILE A 217 16.28 -3.01 -17.10
C ILE A 217 16.73 -3.27 -18.53
N VAL A 218 16.17 -2.53 -19.49
CA VAL A 218 16.37 -2.77 -20.93
C VAL A 218 17.23 -1.71 -21.62
N ASN A 219 17.49 -0.60 -20.93
CA ASN A 219 18.15 0.60 -21.43
C ASN A 219 19.09 1.17 -20.36
N TYR A 220 20.12 1.91 -20.77
CA TYR A 220 20.94 2.70 -19.83
C TYR A 220 20.09 3.63 -18.98
N LEU A 221 20.45 3.77 -17.70
CA LEU A 221 19.69 4.60 -16.77
C LEU A 221 19.85 6.09 -17.10
N LEU A 222 18.79 6.86 -16.84
CA LEU A 222 18.77 8.32 -16.95
C LEU A 222 19.42 8.94 -15.70
N ASP A 223 20.31 9.91 -15.91
CA ASP A 223 20.80 10.79 -14.85
C ASP A 223 19.86 12.00 -14.67
N PHE A 224 20.14 12.84 -13.66
CA PHE A 224 19.27 13.97 -13.36
C PHE A 224 19.23 15.03 -14.49
N GLU A 225 20.32 15.23 -15.23
CA GLU A 225 20.33 16.16 -16.36
C GLU A 225 19.43 15.67 -17.51
N ALA A 226 19.47 14.38 -17.83
CA ALA A 226 18.55 13.79 -18.80
C ALA A 226 17.10 13.90 -18.33
N VAL A 227 16.83 13.64 -17.04
CA VAL A 227 15.51 13.82 -16.45
C VAL A 227 15.02 15.27 -16.56
N LYS A 228 15.87 16.26 -16.26
CA LYS A 228 15.52 17.69 -16.40
C LYS A 228 15.10 18.04 -17.82
N ASN A 229 15.80 17.54 -18.84
CA ASN A 229 15.40 17.75 -20.23
C ASN A 229 13.95 17.29 -20.49
N TYR A 230 13.56 16.11 -20.02
CA TYR A 230 12.19 15.62 -20.18
C TYR A 230 11.16 16.41 -19.35
N LEU A 231 11.55 16.91 -18.18
CA LEU A 231 10.69 17.80 -17.39
C LEU A 231 10.46 19.13 -18.08
N GLU A 232 11.47 19.71 -18.74
CA GLU A 232 11.31 20.93 -19.56
C GLU A 232 10.38 20.68 -20.77
N GLN A 233 10.52 19.53 -21.45
CA GLN A 233 9.58 19.14 -22.50
C GLN A 233 8.15 18.96 -21.97
N ALA A 234 7.99 18.42 -20.76
CA ALA A 234 6.70 18.24 -20.13
C ALA A 234 6.07 19.57 -19.67
N LEU A 235 6.87 20.52 -19.18
CA LEU A 235 6.42 21.88 -18.87
C LEU A 235 5.82 22.56 -20.10
N ALA A 236 6.45 22.41 -21.27
CA ALA A 236 5.90 22.89 -22.53
C ALA A 236 4.55 22.22 -22.91
N LEU A 237 4.25 21.07 -22.30
CA LEU A 237 2.97 20.35 -22.43
C LEU A 237 1.98 20.64 -21.29
N GLY A 238 2.29 21.58 -20.39
CA GLY A 238 1.42 21.98 -19.29
C GLY A 238 1.59 21.19 -17.99
N LEU A 239 2.75 20.57 -17.77
CA LEU A 239 3.07 19.85 -16.53
C LEU A 239 2.86 20.75 -15.30
N LYS A 240 2.16 20.20 -14.29
CA LYS A 240 1.91 20.83 -12.99
C LYS A 240 2.49 20.04 -11.82
N SER A 241 2.58 18.71 -11.95
CA SER A 241 3.07 17.85 -10.86
C SER A 241 3.91 16.68 -11.35
N VAL A 242 4.78 16.19 -10.47
CA VAL A 242 5.56 14.97 -10.67
C VAL A 242 5.44 14.08 -9.44
N LYS A 243 5.26 12.79 -9.65
CA LYS A 243 5.35 11.77 -8.61
C LYS A 243 6.68 11.04 -8.79
N PHE A 244 7.55 11.16 -7.81
CA PHE A 244 8.81 10.45 -7.83
C PHE A 244 8.58 9.00 -7.42
N LEU A 245 8.79 8.11 -8.38
CA LEU A 245 8.61 6.67 -8.29
C LEU A 245 9.90 6.05 -8.79
N GLY A 246 10.85 5.76 -7.92
CA GLY A 246 12.21 5.40 -8.34
C GLY A 246 12.85 4.36 -7.46
N PRO A 247 13.95 3.74 -7.94
CA PRO A 247 14.68 2.76 -7.17
C PRO A 247 15.34 3.46 -5.98
N GLY A 248 15.06 2.94 -4.80
CA GLY A 248 15.52 3.60 -3.59
C GLY A 248 14.61 4.72 -3.15
N GLU A 249 15.18 5.55 -2.31
CA GLU A 249 14.49 6.51 -1.49
C GLU A 249 15.01 7.87 -1.95
N LEU A 250 14.18 8.75 -2.53
CA LEU A 250 14.67 10.06 -3.00
C LEU A 250 15.27 10.85 -1.83
N ILE A 251 14.71 10.68 -0.64
CA ILE A 251 15.25 11.24 0.61
C ILE A 251 16.66 10.70 0.90
N ALA A 252 17.13 9.59 0.33
CA ALA A 252 18.51 9.13 0.44
C ALA A 252 19.47 9.72 -0.61
N ASN A 253 18.96 10.50 -1.58
CA ASN A 253 19.77 11.03 -2.67
C ASN A 253 20.67 12.17 -2.15
N PRO A 254 22.00 12.10 -2.32
CA PRO A 254 22.91 13.18 -1.89
C PRO A 254 22.62 14.52 -2.57
N ASP A 255 22.02 14.50 -3.76
CA ASP A 255 21.63 15.70 -4.51
C ASP A 255 20.18 16.13 -4.23
N LEU A 256 19.55 15.64 -3.14
CA LEU A 256 18.14 15.92 -2.81
C LEU A 256 17.81 17.40 -2.93
N PHE A 257 18.55 18.29 -2.28
CA PHE A 257 18.24 19.71 -2.27
C PHE A 257 18.42 20.37 -3.64
N LYS A 258 19.45 19.97 -4.41
CA LYS A 258 19.61 20.42 -5.81
C LYS A 258 18.40 20.04 -6.65
N ILE A 259 17.84 18.85 -6.42
CA ILE A 259 16.63 18.39 -7.10
C ILE A 259 15.44 19.26 -6.66
N LEU A 260 15.24 19.45 -5.35
CA LEU A 260 14.13 20.26 -4.83
C LEU A 260 14.19 21.73 -5.29
N ASP A 261 15.39 22.31 -5.35
CA ASP A 261 15.62 23.67 -5.86
C ASP A 261 15.10 23.81 -7.31
N TYR A 262 15.39 22.82 -8.17
CA TYR A 262 14.86 22.81 -9.54
C TYR A 262 13.33 22.74 -9.58
N PHE A 263 12.71 21.87 -8.77
CA PHE A 263 11.25 21.76 -8.73
C PHE A 263 10.57 23.05 -8.22
N GLU A 264 11.17 23.73 -7.24
CA GLU A 264 10.67 25.00 -6.71
C GLU A 264 10.84 26.13 -7.74
N GLU A 265 12.01 26.24 -8.38
CA GLU A 265 12.28 27.21 -9.46
C GLU A 265 11.26 27.09 -10.59
N LYS A 266 10.91 25.86 -10.96
CA LYS A 266 9.95 25.57 -12.04
C LYS A 266 8.49 25.56 -11.58
N ASN A 267 8.25 25.77 -10.28
CA ASN A 267 6.93 25.68 -9.65
C ASN A 267 6.20 24.36 -10.00
N ILE A 268 6.94 23.25 -10.03
CA ILE A 268 6.39 21.91 -10.28
C ILE A 268 6.19 21.24 -8.93
N LYS A 269 4.95 20.85 -8.63
CA LYS A 269 4.64 20.09 -7.41
C LYS A 269 5.33 18.72 -7.46
N ILE A 270 6.12 18.34 -6.45
CA ILE A 270 6.75 17.02 -6.36
C ILE A 270 6.15 16.20 -5.22
N GLY A 271 5.63 15.02 -5.56
CA GLY A 271 5.24 13.99 -4.60
C GLY A 271 6.36 12.98 -4.39
N ILE A 272 6.85 12.85 -3.15
CA ILE A 272 7.96 11.97 -2.78
C ILE A 272 7.44 10.80 -1.98
N PHE A 273 7.54 9.59 -2.55
CA PHE A 273 7.24 8.36 -1.81
C PHE A 273 8.42 8.00 -0.93
N THR A 274 8.15 7.73 0.35
CA THR A 274 9.17 7.46 1.34
C THR A 274 8.77 6.38 2.34
N LYS A 275 9.75 5.64 2.87
CA LYS A 275 9.54 4.78 4.05
C LYS A 275 9.56 5.55 5.36
N GLY A 276 9.99 6.81 5.35
CA GLY A 276 10.00 7.72 6.51
C GLY A 276 11.15 7.50 7.49
N ASP A 277 11.92 6.42 7.37
CA ASP A 277 13.00 6.08 8.30
C ASP A 277 14.12 7.14 8.30
N ILE A 278 14.53 7.65 7.13
CA ILE A 278 15.54 8.72 7.05
C ILE A 278 15.02 10.03 7.67
N LEU A 279 13.72 10.32 7.51
CA LEU A 279 13.11 11.54 8.03
C LEU A 279 12.89 11.52 9.55
N GLY A 280 12.97 10.36 10.21
CA GLY A 280 12.79 10.25 11.66
C GLY A 280 13.93 9.61 12.42
N SER A 281 15.01 9.20 11.74
CA SER A 281 16.24 8.68 12.36
C SER A 281 17.36 9.70 12.24
N ASP A 282 17.84 10.22 13.38
CA ASP A 282 18.97 11.16 13.40
C ASP A 282 20.24 10.53 12.80
N GLU A 283 20.49 9.24 13.03
CA GLU A 283 21.61 8.52 12.44
C GLU A 283 21.54 8.49 10.90
N LEU A 284 20.37 8.12 10.34
CA LEU A 284 20.20 8.05 8.89
C LEU A 284 20.21 9.44 8.26
N ALA A 285 19.53 10.41 8.85
CA ALA A 285 19.57 11.81 8.40
C ALA A 285 21.02 12.33 8.38
N GLN A 286 21.80 12.06 9.44
CA GLN A 286 23.19 12.51 9.54
C GLN A 286 24.04 11.85 8.46
N ARG A 287 23.83 10.55 8.23
CA ARG A 287 24.54 9.79 7.21
C ARG A 287 24.30 10.29 5.78
N TYR A 288 23.06 10.63 5.44
CA TYR A 288 22.70 11.00 4.06
C TYR A 288 22.83 12.50 3.78
N HIS A 289 22.60 13.36 4.79
CA HIS A 289 22.50 14.82 4.61
C HIS A 289 23.34 15.64 5.56
N SER A 290 24.10 15.01 6.46
CA SER A 290 24.85 15.70 7.53
C SER A 290 23.97 16.60 8.41
N MET A 291 22.72 16.17 8.63
CA MET A 291 21.70 16.84 9.45
C MET A 291 21.06 15.84 10.40
N ASN A 292 20.56 16.28 11.55
CA ASN A 292 19.63 15.44 12.31
C ASN A 292 18.25 15.37 11.62
N SER A 293 17.35 14.51 12.10
CA SER A 293 16.04 14.29 11.49
C SER A 293 15.14 15.54 11.51
N GLU A 294 15.19 16.32 12.60
CA GLU A 294 14.38 17.54 12.73
C GLU A 294 14.85 18.65 11.79
N GLU A 295 16.16 18.85 11.67
CA GLU A 295 16.78 19.78 10.71
C GLU A 295 16.44 19.41 9.27
N LEU A 296 16.56 18.12 8.92
CA LEU A 296 16.22 17.61 7.60
C LEU A 296 14.75 17.85 7.27
N VAL A 297 13.83 17.45 8.16
CA VAL A 297 12.39 17.63 7.93
C VAL A 297 12.02 19.11 7.84
N ARG A 298 12.57 19.97 8.70
CA ARG A 298 12.34 21.42 8.63
C ARG A 298 12.75 21.95 7.25
N LYS A 299 13.95 21.63 6.78
CA LYS A 299 14.46 22.08 5.48
C LYS A 299 13.64 21.54 4.31
N VAL A 300 13.23 20.27 4.33
CA VAL A 300 12.34 19.70 3.30
C VAL A 300 10.98 20.42 3.29
N CYS A 301 10.45 20.78 4.46
CA CYS A 301 9.15 21.47 4.57
C CYS A 301 9.17 22.93 4.09
N GLU A 302 10.33 23.57 4.00
CA GLU A 302 10.50 24.93 3.48
C GLU A 302 10.07 25.04 2.01
N TYR A 303 10.31 24.00 1.21
CA TYR A 303 9.90 23.91 -0.20
C TYR A 303 8.39 23.73 -0.34
N LYS A 304 7.69 24.77 -0.82
CA LYS A 304 6.23 24.76 -0.97
C LYS A 304 5.78 23.77 -2.05
N VAL A 305 6.68 23.42 -2.97
CA VAL A 305 6.41 22.42 -3.99
C VAL A 305 6.49 20.96 -3.50
N VAL A 306 6.93 20.70 -2.25
CA VAL A 306 7.08 19.32 -1.77
C VAL A 306 5.81 18.77 -1.13
N ARG A 307 5.47 17.53 -1.51
CA ARG A 307 4.50 16.65 -0.87
C ARG A 307 5.13 15.31 -0.47
N ILE A 308 4.86 14.82 0.73
CA ILE A 308 5.45 13.59 1.27
C ILE A 308 4.41 12.46 1.37
N LEU A 309 4.69 11.32 0.77
CA LEU A 309 3.83 10.14 0.73
C LEU A 309 4.51 9.01 1.50
N ILE A 310 4.16 8.84 2.77
CA ILE A 310 4.89 7.97 3.71
C ILE A 310 4.25 6.57 3.80
N ASP A 311 5.05 5.52 3.65
CA ASP A 311 4.64 4.11 3.86
C ASP A 311 4.10 3.93 5.29
N CYS A 312 2.83 3.57 5.41
CA CYS A 312 2.19 3.29 6.69
C CYS A 312 1.11 2.22 6.49
N ARG A 313 1.56 0.99 6.21
CA ARG A 313 0.70 -0.16 5.93
C ARG A 313 0.09 -0.83 7.16
N THR A 314 0.62 -0.53 8.34
CA THR A 314 0.26 -1.13 9.63
C THR A 314 0.83 -0.28 10.76
N PHE A 315 0.14 -0.23 11.90
CA PHE A 315 0.69 0.30 13.16
C PHE A 315 1.39 -0.79 14.01
N ASP A 316 1.36 -2.05 13.59
CA ASP A 316 2.08 -3.14 14.23
C ASP A 316 3.55 -3.17 13.77
N ALA A 317 4.47 -3.14 14.74
CA ALA A 317 5.90 -3.11 14.51
C ALA A 317 6.44 -4.36 13.78
N GLU A 318 5.93 -5.54 14.14
CA GLU A 318 6.36 -6.80 13.57
C GLU A 318 5.83 -6.97 12.16
N LYS A 319 4.55 -6.67 11.92
CA LYS A 319 3.97 -6.66 10.56
C LYS A 319 4.72 -5.68 9.67
N ALA A 320 5.00 -4.46 10.15
CA ALA A 320 5.76 -3.46 9.39
C ALA A 320 7.14 -4.00 8.97
N ARG A 321 7.83 -4.68 9.88
CA ARG A 321 9.14 -5.31 9.61
C ARG A 321 9.04 -6.40 8.56
N VAL A 322 8.06 -7.31 8.68
CA VAL A 322 7.85 -8.41 7.71
C VAL A 322 7.54 -7.85 6.32
N MET A 323 6.66 -6.85 6.25
CA MET A 323 6.21 -6.23 4.99
C MET A 323 7.29 -5.39 4.29
N THR A 324 8.27 -4.87 5.03
CA THR A 324 9.41 -4.12 4.46
C THR A 324 10.64 -4.98 4.23
N ARG A 325 10.76 -6.11 4.96
CA ARG A 325 12.00 -6.88 5.14
C ARG A 325 13.17 -5.97 5.53
N HIS A 326 12.89 -5.00 6.41
CA HIS A 326 13.90 -4.05 6.86
C HIS A 326 15.02 -4.77 7.61
N THR A 327 16.26 -4.35 7.40
CA THR A 327 17.45 -4.94 8.05
C THR A 327 17.78 -4.29 9.40
N ILE A 328 16.95 -3.37 9.88
CA ILE A 328 17.15 -2.67 11.17
C ILE A 328 16.34 -3.43 12.24
N LEU A 329 16.74 -3.30 13.51
CA LEU A 329 16.00 -3.81 14.68
C LEU A 329 14.51 -3.44 14.60
N LYS A 330 13.65 -4.38 15.02
CA LYS A 330 12.19 -4.35 14.80
C LYS A 330 11.54 -3.00 15.08
N GLU A 331 11.80 -2.44 16.25
CA GLU A 331 11.17 -1.22 16.74
C GLU A 331 11.77 0.05 16.13
N ALA A 332 13.03 0.01 15.71
CA ALA A 332 13.72 1.21 15.24
C ALA A 332 13.15 1.73 13.91
N TYR A 333 12.69 0.84 13.01
CA TYR A 333 12.03 1.27 11.77
C TYR A 333 10.69 1.99 12.05
N ILE A 334 9.81 1.37 12.83
CA ILE A 334 8.48 1.93 13.10
C ILE A 334 8.57 3.21 13.94
N ASN A 335 9.49 3.28 14.90
CA ASN A 335 9.76 4.49 15.67
C ASN A 335 10.25 5.63 14.77
N ALA A 336 11.18 5.35 13.86
CA ALA A 336 11.66 6.35 12.91
C ALA A 336 10.54 6.82 11.98
N ARG A 337 9.73 5.91 11.42
CA ARG A 337 8.57 6.27 10.60
C ARG A 337 7.58 7.14 11.36
N ASN A 338 7.22 6.76 12.59
CA ASN A 338 6.25 7.52 13.40
C ASN A 338 6.79 8.90 13.76
N ARG A 339 8.07 8.99 14.16
CA ARG A 339 8.75 10.27 14.41
C ARG A 339 8.78 11.15 13.16
N ALA A 340 8.97 10.56 11.97
CA ALA A 340 8.88 11.32 10.72
C ALA A 340 7.49 11.91 10.51
N ILE A 341 6.42 11.14 10.75
CA ILE A 341 5.04 11.63 10.67
C ILE A 341 4.83 12.81 11.65
N GLU A 342 5.29 12.65 12.89
CA GLU A 342 5.20 13.69 13.93
C GLU A 342 5.97 14.96 13.54
N LEU A 343 7.18 14.82 13.02
CA LEU A 343 8.00 15.95 12.56
C LEU A 343 7.39 16.67 11.35
N LEU A 344 6.81 15.94 10.38
CA LEU A 344 6.14 16.52 9.22
C LEU A 344 4.89 17.32 9.64
N VAL A 345 4.12 16.78 10.59
CA VAL A 345 2.96 17.47 11.19
C VAL A 345 3.39 18.69 12.00
N LYS A 346 4.46 18.57 12.81
CA LYS A 346 5.06 19.71 13.54
C LYS A 346 5.45 20.84 12.58
N ASN A 347 5.88 20.51 11.37
CA ASN A 347 6.20 21.44 10.29
C ASN A 347 5.00 21.76 9.36
N ARG A 348 3.77 21.54 9.85
CA ARG A 348 2.51 22.01 9.26
C ARG A 348 2.15 21.38 7.90
N MET A 349 2.67 20.20 7.56
CA MET A 349 2.30 19.54 6.29
C MET A 349 0.82 19.11 6.20
N ASN A 350 0.13 18.96 7.34
CA ASN A 350 -1.30 18.65 7.42
C ASN A 350 -2.14 19.85 7.92
N ALA A 351 -1.55 21.03 8.11
CA ALA A 351 -2.26 22.13 8.79
C ALA A 351 -3.28 22.84 7.87
N ASP A 352 -3.08 22.80 6.56
CA ASP A 352 -4.01 23.39 5.59
C ASP A 352 -5.07 22.37 5.19
N LEU A 353 -6.33 22.63 5.58
CA LEU A 353 -7.48 21.77 5.27
C LEU A 353 -7.78 21.67 3.77
N TYR A 354 -7.26 22.58 2.95
CA TYR A 354 -7.51 22.62 1.50
C TYR A 354 -6.25 22.35 0.67
N CYS A 355 -5.11 22.11 1.31
CA CYS A 355 -3.83 21.83 0.66
C CYS A 355 -3.01 20.85 1.49
N GLN A 356 -3.41 19.59 1.49
CA GLN A 356 -2.69 18.54 2.21
C GLN A 356 -1.38 18.22 1.49
N ARG A 357 -0.25 18.48 2.16
CA ARG A 357 1.11 18.25 1.64
C ARG A 357 1.71 16.92 2.08
N MET A 358 0.93 16.07 2.75
CA MET A 358 1.37 14.73 3.08
C MET A 358 0.24 13.71 2.95
N SER A 359 0.60 12.44 2.82
CA SER A 359 -0.35 11.31 2.91
C SER A 359 0.31 10.09 3.51
N LEU A 360 -0.52 9.23 4.10
CA LEU A 360 -0.13 7.87 4.43
C LEU A 360 -0.38 6.95 3.23
N GLN A 361 0.54 6.04 2.99
CA GLN A 361 0.48 5.02 1.96
C GLN A 361 0.20 3.68 2.66
N ALA A 362 -1.08 3.29 2.72
CA ALA A 362 -1.52 2.00 3.26
C ALA A 362 -1.51 0.90 2.18
N ASN A 363 -0.75 1.11 1.12
CA ASN A 363 -0.64 0.26 -0.05
C ASN A 363 0.74 -0.44 -0.13
N PRO A 364 0.81 -1.69 -0.62
CA PRO A 364 -0.33 -2.48 -1.07
C PRO A 364 -1.17 -2.98 0.11
N VAL A 365 -2.49 -3.06 -0.09
CA VAL A 365 -3.37 -3.87 0.74
C VAL A 365 -3.13 -5.34 0.38
N THR A 366 -2.88 -6.16 1.40
CA THR A 366 -2.65 -7.61 1.33
C THR A 366 -3.42 -8.28 2.47
N ARG A 367 -3.54 -9.61 2.47
CA ARG A 367 -4.14 -10.40 3.56
C ARG A 367 -3.52 -10.08 4.90
N SER A 368 -2.23 -9.76 4.93
CA SER A 368 -1.51 -9.48 6.18
C SER A 368 -1.94 -8.18 6.87
N ASN A 369 -2.53 -7.22 6.14
CA ASN A 369 -2.86 -5.91 6.70
C ASN A 369 -4.29 -5.42 6.43
N ILE A 370 -5.08 -6.10 5.60
CA ILE A 370 -6.41 -5.63 5.18
C ILE A 370 -7.32 -5.26 6.37
N ASP A 371 -7.25 -6.01 7.46
CA ASP A 371 -8.08 -5.81 8.67
C ASP A 371 -7.67 -4.56 9.48
N GLU A 372 -6.51 -3.97 9.21
CA GLU A 372 -6.01 -2.77 9.91
C GLU A 372 -6.13 -1.49 9.08
N VAL A 373 -6.34 -1.63 7.76
CA VAL A 373 -6.28 -0.48 6.84
C VAL A 373 -7.38 0.54 7.15
N LEU A 374 -8.57 0.10 7.54
CA LEU A 374 -9.66 1.01 7.92
C LEU A 374 -9.32 1.86 9.15
N GLU A 375 -8.64 1.28 10.14
CA GLU A 375 -8.19 2.02 11.33
C GLU A 375 -7.19 3.12 10.95
N ILE A 376 -6.21 2.78 10.11
CA ILE A 376 -5.21 3.74 9.61
C ILE A 376 -5.91 4.84 8.79
N PHE A 377 -6.87 4.47 7.95
CA PHE A 377 -7.65 5.40 7.14
C PHE A 377 -8.39 6.43 8.01
N LYS A 378 -9.12 5.96 9.02
CA LYS A 378 -9.84 6.81 9.98
C LYS A 378 -8.86 7.70 10.77
N TRP A 379 -7.76 7.10 11.25
CA TRP A 379 -6.73 7.83 12.00
C TRP A 379 -6.15 8.99 11.20
N GLY A 380 -5.79 8.76 9.93
CA GLY A 380 -5.23 9.78 9.05
C GLY A 380 -6.26 10.86 8.68
N THR A 381 -7.50 10.45 8.39
CA THR A 381 -8.58 11.37 8.01
C THR A 381 -8.84 12.42 9.08
N GLU A 382 -9.00 12.01 10.35
CA GLU A 382 -9.24 12.95 11.46
C GLU A 382 -8.06 13.92 11.72
N ARG A 383 -6.90 13.66 11.12
CA ARG A 383 -5.69 14.47 11.22
C ARG A 383 -5.43 15.29 9.97
N ASN A 384 -6.38 15.34 9.03
CA ASN A 384 -6.22 15.97 7.72
C ASN A 384 -5.01 15.38 6.95
N ILE A 385 -4.80 14.07 7.07
CA ILE A 385 -3.77 13.32 6.35
C ILE A 385 -4.48 12.28 5.47
N PRO A 386 -4.60 12.52 4.16
CA PRO A 386 -5.13 11.56 3.21
C PRO A 386 -4.43 10.20 3.34
N VAL A 387 -5.19 9.11 3.23
CA VAL A 387 -4.65 7.75 3.28
C VAL A 387 -4.94 7.05 1.96
N CYS A 388 -3.88 6.76 1.22
CA CYS A 388 -3.93 6.06 -0.05
C CYS A 388 -4.11 4.56 0.19
N VAL A 389 -5.26 4.03 -0.23
CA VAL A 389 -5.62 2.61 -0.07
C VAL A 389 -5.80 1.99 -1.45
N THR A 390 -4.95 1.02 -1.79
CA THR A 390 -5.05 0.29 -3.07
C THR A 390 -4.37 -1.09 -2.96
N PRO A 391 -4.85 -2.13 -3.67
CA PRO A 391 -4.18 -3.43 -3.69
C PRO A 391 -2.84 -3.39 -4.44
N THR A 392 -2.12 -4.51 -4.44
CA THR A 392 -0.79 -4.65 -5.05
C THR A 392 -0.69 -4.15 -6.49
N MET A 393 0.50 -3.68 -6.86
CA MET A 393 0.81 -3.35 -8.25
C MET A 393 1.04 -4.62 -9.06
N VAL A 394 0.73 -4.58 -10.36
CA VAL A 394 0.99 -5.65 -11.34
C VAL A 394 2.34 -5.39 -12.01
N SER A 395 3.34 -5.02 -11.21
CA SER A 395 4.66 -4.61 -11.71
C SER A 395 5.82 -5.01 -10.81
N GLY A 396 6.98 -5.24 -11.41
CA GLY A 396 8.19 -5.72 -10.72
C GLY A 396 7.92 -6.94 -9.83
N LEU A 397 8.35 -6.88 -8.57
CA LEU A 397 8.08 -7.95 -7.60
C LEU A 397 6.64 -7.95 -7.08
N GLY A 398 5.89 -6.85 -7.26
CA GLY A 398 4.47 -6.74 -6.89
C GLY A 398 3.59 -7.78 -7.56
N ARG A 399 3.99 -8.27 -8.76
CA ARG A 399 3.33 -9.37 -9.48
C ARG A 399 3.17 -10.64 -8.63
N ARG A 400 4.09 -10.89 -7.69
CA ARG A 400 4.04 -12.06 -6.80
C ARG A 400 2.88 -12.03 -5.80
N LEU A 401 2.29 -10.85 -5.60
CA LEU A 401 1.15 -10.65 -4.71
C LEU A 401 -0.19 -10.64 -5.49
N VAL A 402 -0.16 -10.78 -6.82
CA VAL A 402 -1.38 -10.73 -7.64
C VAL A 402 -2.23 -11.98 -7.43
N GLU A 403 -1.61 -13.14 -7.27
CA GLU A 403 -2.31 -14.40 -6.98
C GLU A 403 -3.17 -14.28 -5.72
N GLU A 404 -2.56 -13.78 -4.63
CA GLU A 404 -3.27 -13.46 -3.38
C GLU A 404 -4.43 -12.48 -3.61
N ALA A 405 -4.23 -11.46 -4.45
CA ALA A 405 -5.25 -10.46 -4.76
C ALA A 405 -6.41 -11.01 -5.63
N GLN A 406 -6.22 -12.17 -6.27
CA GLN A 406 -7.23 -12.83 -7.10
C GLN A 406 -8.13 -13.78 -6.30
N GLU A 407 -7.81 -14.04 -5.04
CA GLU A 407 -8.57 -14.98 -4.24
C GLU A 407 -9.94 -14.44 -3.82
N PRO A 408 -11.02 -15.22 -3.97
CA PRO A 408 -12.38 -14.75 -3.72
C PRO A 408 -12.59 -14.11 -2.35
N GLU A 409 -12.02 -14.71 -1.29
CA GLU A 409 -12.13 -14.20 0.08
C GLU A 409 -11.43 -12.84 0.23
N PHE A 410 -10.22 -12.71 -0.30
CA PHE A 410 -9.50 -11.43 -0.27
C PHE A 410 -10.25 -10.35 -1.07
N GLN A 411 -10.76 -10.69 -2.26
CA GLN A 411 -11.53 -9.74 -3.07
C GLN A 411 -12.78 -9.26 -2.35
N GLU A 412 -13.46 -10.16 -1.64
CA GLU A 412 -14.64 -9.84 -0.84
C GLU A 412 -14.29 -8.90 0.33
N LYS A 413 -13.21 -9.19 1.07
CA LYS A 413 -12.68 -8.30 2.13
C LYS A 413 -12.27 -6.94 1.56
N LEU A 414 -11.67 -6.88 0.36
CA LEU A 414 -11.25 -5.65 -0.27
C LEU A 414 -12.46 -4.77 -0.68
N ILE A 415 -13.49 -5.39 -1.26
CA ILE A 415 -14.76 -4.73 -1.58
C ILE A 415 -15.39 -4.16 -0.30
N GLN A 416 -15.42 -4.96 0.77
CA GLN A 416 -15.97 -4.50 2.05
C GLN A 416 -15.18 -3.34 2.63
N LEU A 417 -13.84 -3.42 2.66
CA LEU A 417 -12.97 -2.34 3.10
C LEU A 417 -13.23 -1.04 2.33
N TYR A 418 -13.39 -1.12 1.00
CA TYR A 418 -13.70 0.06 0.19
C TYR A 418 -15.08 0.64 0.55
N ALA A 419 -16.10 -0.20 0.71
CA ALA A 419 -17.43 0.24 1.12
C ALA A 419 -17.39 0.93 2.50
N ASP A 420 -16.69 0.36 3.47
CA ASP A 420 -16.53 0.91 4.82
C ASP A 420 -15.83 2.26 4.82
N ILE A 421 -14.82 2.45 3.95
CA ILE A 421 -14.13 3.73 3.76
C ILE A 421 -15.11 4.80 3.25
N TYR A 422 -15.90 4.51 2.21
CA TYR A 422 -16.85 5.48 1.67
C TYR A 422 -18.00 5.77 2.63
N LEU A 423 -18.51 4.76 3.33
CA LEU A 423 -19.51 4.94 4.39
C LEU A 423 -18.98 5.90 5.46
N TYR A 424 -17.76 5.67 5.95
CA TYR A 424 -17.15 6.57 6.93
C TYR A 424 -16.98 8.01 6.41
N LEU A 425 -16.57 8.21 5.16
CA LEU A 425 -16.46 9.55 4.57
C LEU A 425 -17.82 10.26 4.46
N ILE A 426 -18.87 9.51 4.09
CA ILE A 426 -20.24 10.03 4.00
C ILE A 426 -20.78 10.38 5.38
N GLU A 427 -20.59 9.50 6.36
CA GLU A 427 -21.01 9.73 7.74
C GLU A 427 -20.27 10.91 8.39
N ARG A 428 -18.99 11.11 8.05
CA ARG A 428 -18.24 12.27 8.50
C ARG A 428 -18.59 13.57 7.76
N GLY A 429 -19.41 13.52 6.72
CA GLY A 429 -19.75 14.69 5.90
C GLY A 429 -18.60 15.21 5.04
N ILE A 430 -17.59 14.36 4.78
CA ILE A 430 -16.45 14.68 3.91
C ILE A 430 -16.82 14.52 2.43
N MET A 431 -17.76 13.61 2.15
CA MET A 431 -18.28 13.29 0.82
C MET A 431 -19.79 13.10 0.91
N THR A 432 -20.53 13.37 -0.16
CA THR A 432 -21.95 12.98 -0.26
C THR A 432 -22.10 11.74 -1.14
N ILE A 433 -23.23 11.03 -1.01
CA ILE A 433 -23.54 9.91 -1.89
C ILE A 433 -23.72 10.35 -3.35
N GLU A 434 -24.24 11.56 -3.60
CA GLU A 434 -24.34 12.15 -4.95
C GLU A 434 -22.96 12.37 -5.54
N GLN A 435 -22.01 12.90 -4.74
CA GLN A 435 -20.64 13.05 -5.18
C GLN A 435 -20.02 11.70 -5.51
N LEU A 436 -20.23 10.67 -4.68
CA LEU A 436 -19.73 9.32 -4.96
C LEU A 436 -20.32 8.75 -6.26
N ARG A 437 -21.61 8.96 -6.53
CA ARG A 437 -22.26 8.54 -7.79
C ARG A 437 -21.69 9.26 -9.00
N GLU A 438 -21.44 10.56 -8.89
CA GLU A 438 -20.93 11.38 -9.99
C GLU A 438 -19.44 11.11 -10.28
N GLU A 439 -18.63 11.04 -9.23
CA GLU A 439 -17.18 10.83 -9.35
C GLU A 439 -16.83 9.35 -9.55
N GLY A 440 -17.71 8.44 -9.12
CA GLY A 440 -17.50 7.00 -9.11
C GLY A 440 -16.53 6.55 -8.02
N VAL A 441 -16.53 5.24 -7.76
CA VAL A 441 -15.56 4.60 -6.85
C VAL A 441 -14.15 4.75 -7.43
N SER A 442 -13.23 5.35 -6.67
CA SER A 442 -11.82 5.49 -7.05
C SER A 442 -11.06 4.17 -6.85
N SER A 443 -10.06 3.92 -7.71
CA SER A 443 -9.09 2.83 -7.53
C SER A 443 -8.16 3.01 -6.32
N TYR A 444 -8.08 4.25 -5.82
CA TYR A 444 -7.49 4.61 -4.52
C TYR A 444 -8.62 5.02 -3.58
N ALA A 445 -9.04 4.12 -2.69
CA ALA A 445 -10.21 4.36 -1.84
C ALA A 445 -10.00 5.59 -0.94
N GLY A 446 -11.08 6.36 -0.80
CA GLY A 446 -11.16 7.46 0.16
C GLY A 446 -10.26 8.66 -0.08
N THR A 447 -9.67 8.78 -1.28
CA THR A 447 -8.95 9.98 -1.73
C THR A 447 -9.49 10.44 -3.07
N ALA A 448 -9.07 11.62 -3.54
CA ALA A 448 -9.46 12.12 -4.84
C ALA A 448 -9.16 11.09 -5.97
N PRO A 449 -10.06 10.91 -6.96
CA PRO A 449 -9.86 9.97 -8.06
C PRO A 449 -8.51 10.18 -8.76
N CYS A 450 -7.82 9.08 -9.02
CA CYS A 450 -6.60 9.12 -9.83
C CYS A 450 -6.98 9.34 -11.28
N ASN A 451 -6.39 10.38 -11.89
CA ASN A 451 -6.57 10.70 -13.30
C ASN A 451 -5.26 10.54 -14.11
N GLN A 452 -4.32 9.74 -13.60
CA GLN A 452 -3.02 9.45 -14.23
C GLN A 452 -3.17 9.02 -15.69
N LEU A 453 -4.09 8.09 -15.98
CA LEU A 453 -4.26 7.59 -17.36
C LEU A 453 -4.84 8.61 -18.34
N SER A 454 -5.39 9.73 -17.85
CA SER A 454 -6.04 10.75 -18.68
C SER A 454 -5.14 11.95 -18.95
N CYS A 455 -4.18 12.22 -18.06
CA CYS A 455 -3.33 13.41 -18.12
C CYS A 455 -1.86 13.18 -17.75
N GLY A 456 -1.42 11.93 -17.66
CA GLY A 456 -0.05 11.59 -17.27
C GLY A 456 0.49 10.32 -17.92
N MET A 457 1.77 10.07 -17.67
CA MET A 457 2.52 8.85 -18.06
C MET A 457 3.61 8.59 -17.02
N TYR A 458 4.23 7.42 -17.07
CA TYR A 458 5.37 7.05 -16.23
C TYR A 458 6.62 6.88 -17.07
N ILE A 459 7.67 7.66 -16.76
CA ILE A 459 9.00 7.49 -17.34
C ILE A 459 9.84 6.71 -16.33
N ARG A 460 10.14 5.46 -16.65
CA ARG A 460 11.02 4.63 -15.82
C ARG A 460 12.44 5.17 -15.81
N LYS A 461 13.22 4.77 -14.81
CA LYS A 461 14.66 5.09 -14.69
C LYS A 461 15.51 4.73 -15.91
N ASP A 462 15.07 3.76 -16.70
CA ASP A 462 15.73 3.30 -17.93
C ASP A 462 15.11 3.93 -19.19
N GLY A 463 14.26 4.95 -19.04
CA GLY A 463 13.67 5.67 -20.16
C GLY A 463 12.51 4.94 -20.85
N VAL A 464 12.13 3.73 -20.41
CA VAL A 464 10.87 3.11 -20.88
C VAL A 464 9.70 3.97 -20.41
N VAL A 465 8.77 4.30 -21.32
CA VAL A 465 7.56 5.06 -21.00
C VAL A 465 6.38 4.10 -20.90
N GLN A 466 5.66 4.16 -19.79
CA GLN A 466 4.49 3.33 -19.50
C GLN A 466 3.25 4.21 -19.27
N ARG A 467 2.07 3.61 -19.40
CA ARG A 467 0.79 4.28 -19.13
C ARG A 467 0.68 4.70 -17.65
N CYS A 468 1.17 3.87 -16.75
CA CYS A 468 1.12 4.03 -15.29
C CYS A 468 2.12 3.03 -14.66
N PRO A 469 2.74 3.34 -13.51
CA PRO A 469 3.60 2.40 -12.76
C PRO A 469 2.88 1.13 -12.29
N GLY A 470 1.55 1.14 -12.27
CA GLY A 470 0.73 0.07 -11.69
C GLY A 470 0.71 -1.23 -12.48
N ASN A 471 1.16 -1.23 -13.74
CA ASN A 471 1.23 -2.42 -14.59
C ASN A 471 2.35 -2.27 -15.62
N ASP A 472 3.28 -3.23 -15.64
CA ASP A 472 4.43 -3.25 -16.53
C ASP A 472 4.39 -4.36 -17.60
N TYR A 473 3.20 -4.88 -17.92
CA TYR A 473 3.03 -5.75 -19.08
C TYR A 473 3.23 -5.00 -20.41
N PRO A 474 3.64 -5.70 -21.48
CA PRO A 474 4.01 -5.08 -22.76
C PRO A 474 2.94 -4.14 -23.35
N GLU A 475 1.67 -4.47 -23.21
CA GLU A 475 0.53 -3.67 -23.70
C GLU A 475 0.35 -2.33 -22.96
N PHE A 476 1.01 -2.14 -21.81
CA PHE A 476 1.03 -0.88 -21.06
C PHE A 476 2.29 -0.05 -21.35
N ILE A 477 3.21 -0.52 -22.20
CA ILE A 477 4.36 0.26 -22.68
C ILE A 477 3.88 1.22 -23.78
N VAL A 478 4.15 2.51 -23.58
CA VAL A 478 3.83 3.60 -24.52
C VAL A 478 5.00 3.85 -25.46
N ALA A 479 6.22 3.82 -24.95
CA ALA A 479 7.45 3.90 -25.74
C ALA A 479 8.52 3.03 -25.09
N ASP A 480 9.28 2.30 -25.90
CA ASP A 480 10.39 1.46 -25.44
C ASP A 480 11.58 2.28 -24.94
N ASP A 481 11.74 3.50 -25.45
CA ASP A 481 12.79 4.43 -25.04
C ASP A 481 12.42 5.89 -25.32
N VAL A 482 12.31 6.70 -24.26
CA VAL A 482 12.01 8.13 -24.29
C VAL A 482 13.05 8.96 -25.07
N ARG A 483 14.26 8.43 -25.30
CA ARG A 483 15.32 9.11 -26.06
C ARG A 483 15.09 9.11 -27.57
N LYS A 484 14.20 8.27 -28.08
CA LYS A 484 13.98 8.09 -29.52
C LYS A 484 13.04 9.15 -30.14
N LYS A 485 12.24 9.82 -29.31
CA LYS A 485 11.15 10.70 -29.76
C LYS A 485 11.01 11.88 -28.79
N SER A 486 10.42 12.98 -29.26
CA SER A 486 10.03 14.07 -28.35
C SER A 486 8.94 13.60 -27.39
N LEU A 487 8.89 14.17 -26.18
CA LEU A 487 7.84 13.81 -25.22
C LEU A 487 6.44 14.16 -25.74
N LYS A 488 6.31 15.23 -26.54
CA LYS A 488 5.07 15.58 -27.23
C LYS A 488 4.62 14.47 -28.16
N GLU A 489 5.51 13.96 -29.00
CA GLU A 489 5.19 12.86 -29.92
C GLU A 489 4.78 11.59 -29.16
N ILE A 490 5.47 11.25 -28.07
CA ILE A 490 5.11 10.11 -27.22
C ILE A 490 3.71 10.33 -26.63
N TRP A 491 3.44 11.52 -26.09
CA TRP A 491 2.17 11.87 -25.47
C TRP A 491 1.01 11.77 -26.44
N VAL A 492 1.03 12.50 -27.57
CA VAL A 492 -0.10 12.55 -28.52
C VAL A 492 -0.44 11.19 -29.15
N ASN A 493 0.54 10.29 -29.23
CA ASN A 493 0.35 8.94 -29.77
C ASN A 493 -0.01 7.89 -28.71
N SER A 494 0.04 8.26 -27.42
CA SER A 494 -0.20 7.33 -26.31
C SER A 494 -1.67 6.89 -26.19
N GLN A 495 -1.89 5.73 -25.60
CA GLN A 495 -3.24 5.28 -25.22
C GLN A 495 -3.87 6.19 -24.15
N ASN A 496 -3.04 6.84 -23.35
CA ASN A 496 -3.49 7.78 -22.32
C ASN A 496 -4.09 9.04 -22.97
N TYR A 497 -3.46 9.56 -24.02
CA TYR A 497 -4.02 10.65 -24.81
C TYR A 497 -5.36 10.25 -25.44
N LYS A 498 -5.43 9.06 -26.04
CA LYS A 498 -6.66 8.55 -26.68
C LYS A 498 -7.83 8.34 -25.71
N LEU A 499 -7.55 8.08 -24.43
CA LEU A 499 -8.57 7.88 -23.39
C LEU A 499 -9.45 9.11 -23.15
N GLY A 500 -8.93 10.32 -23.40
CA GLY A 500 -9.66 11.56 -23.13
C GLY A 500 -9.48 12.09 -21.71
N PRO A 501 -10.08 13.26 -21.41
CA PRO A 501 -10.00 13.96 -20.13
C PRO A 501 -10.93 13.34 -19.06
N VAL A 502 -10.84 12.03 -18.85
CA VAL A 502 -11.70 11.30 -17.91
C VAL A 502 -11.27 11.58 -16.46
N PHE A 503 -12.22 12.01 -15.63
CA PHE A 503 -11.94 12.36 -14.23
C PHE A 503 -11.60 11.14 -13.36
N ASN A 504 -12.38 10.07 -13.46
CA ASN A 504 -12.12 8.79 -12.81
C ASN A 504 -11.99 7.71 -13.89
N ASN A 505 -10.76 7.30 -14.18
CA ASN A 505 -10.42 6.47 -15.33
C ASN A 505 -10.08 5.02 -14.97
N ARG A 506 -10.67 4.53 -13.87
CA ARG A 506 -10.43 3.19 -13.31
C ARG A 506 -8.93 2.90 -13.11
N CYS A 507 -8.44 1.69 -13.40
CA CYS A 507 -7.04 1.36 -13.15
C CYS A 507 -6.45 0.39 -14.18
N VAL A 508 -5.14 0.49 -14.43
CA VAL A 508 -4.38 -0.52 -15.20
C VAL A 508 -4.26 -1.87 -14.49
N LYS A 509 -4.77 -1.95 -13.26
CA LYS A 509 -4.77 -3.15 -12.42
C LYS A 509 -6.11 -3.89 -12.43
N ASP A 510 -7.12 -3.34 -13.12
CA ASP A 510 -8.45 -3.95 -13.21
C ASP A 510 -8.35 -5.35 -13.82
N GLY A 511 -8.99 -6.33 -13.18
CA GLY A 511 -8.94 -7.74 -13.58
C GLY A 511 -7.68 -8.49 -13.15
N TYR A 512 -6.69 -7.80 -12.59
CA TYR A 512 -5.50 -8.40 -12.01
C TYR A 512 -5.58 -8.37 -10.49
N SER A 513 -5.13 -7.29 -9.86
CA SER A 513 -5.19 -7.10 -8.41
C SER A 513 -6.39 -6.27 -7.94
N ILE A 514 -7.13 -5.66 -8.88
CA ILE A 514 -8.43 -5.04 -8.62
C ILE A 514 -9.52 -5.94 -9.17
N PRO A 515 -10.48 -6.41 -8.35
CA PRO A 515 -11.59 -7.24 -8.81
C PRO A 515 -12.41 -6.53 -9.89
N PRO A 516 -12.82 -7.20 -10.99
CA PRO A 516 -13.63 -6.59 -12.04
C PRO A 516 -14.94 -5.97 -11.54
N ARG A 517 -15.49 -6.52 -10.46
CA ARG A 517 -16.75 -6.10 -9.82
C ARG A 517 -16.58 -5.01 -8.75
N LEU A 518 -15.34 -4.57 -8.47
CA LEU A 518 -15.04 -3.71 -7.31
C LEU A 518 -15.88 -2.43 -7.32
N TYR A 519 -15.88 -1.69 -8.44
CA TYR A 519 -16.45 -0.36 -8.50
C TYR A 519 -17.98 -0.37 -8.31
N GLU A 520 -18.65 -1.26 -9.03
CA GLU A 520 -20.11 -1.40 -9.01
C GLU A 520 -20.60 -1.97 -7.67
N GLU A 521 -19.90 -2.97 -7.14
CA GLU A 521 -20.29 -3.64 -5.89
C GLU A 521 -20.09 -2.75 -4.66
N VAL A 522 -18.99 -1.98 -4.62
CA VAL A 522 -18.76 -1.00 -3.54
C VAL A 522 -19.88 0.04 -3.51
N LEU A 523 -20.22 0.64 -4.66
CA LEU A 523 -21.30 1.62 -4.74
C LEU A 523 -22.63 1.01 -4.27
N ARG A 524 -22.96 -0.19 -4.76
CA ARG A 524 -24.18 -0.92 -4.38
C ARG A 524 -24.29 -1.15 -2.87
N ARG A 525 -23.19 -1.53 -2.21
CA ARG A 525 -23.17 -1.76 -0.75
C ARG A 525 -23.35 -0.48 0.04
N VAL A 526 -22.65 0.59 -0.36
CA VAL A 526 -22.79 1.90 0.27
C VAL A 526 -24.24 2.37 0.19
N GLU A 527 -24.87 2.26 -0.99
CA GLU A 527 -26.27 2.63 -1.18
C GLU A 527 -27.25 1.79 -0.36
N ALA A 528 -27.01 0.48 -0.26
CA ALA A 528 -27.84 -0.42 0.54
C ALA A 528 -27.83 -0.03 2.03
N VAL A 529 -26.64 0.19 2.61
CA VAL A 529 -26.49 0.57 4.02
C VAL A 529 -27.12 1.94 4.31
N LEU A 530 -26.93 2.92 3.42
CA LEU A 530 -27.53 4.25 3.60
C LEU A 530 -29.06 4.22 3.51
N LYS A 531 -29.63 3.33 2.68
CA LYS A 531 -31.07 3.13 2.55
C LYS A 531 -31.65 2.49 3.81
N GLU A 532 -30.98 1.49 4.37
CA GLU A 532 -31.41 0.82 5.61
C GLU A 532 -31.35 1.75 6.83
N THR A 533 -30.38 2.66 6.86
CA THR A 533 -30.19 3.61 7.97
C THR A 533 -31.03 4.89 7.87
N SER A 534 -31.92 5.00 6.88
CA SER A 534 -32.74 6.21 6.62
C SER A 534 -31.91 7.49 6.40
N LYS A 535 -30.67 7.33 5.91
CA LYS A 535 -29.76 8.43 5.53
C LYS A 535 -29.84 8.79 4.04
N LEU A 536 -30.70 8.09 3.29
CA LEU A 536 -31.17 8.37 1.93
C LEU A 536 -32.67 8.64 2.00
#